data_AF-A0A535IUL2-F1
#
_entry.id   AF-A0A535IUL2-F1
#
_cell.length_a   1.000
_cell.length_b   1.000
_cell.length_c   1.000
_cell.angle_alpha   90.00
_cell.angle_beta   90.00
_cell.angle_gamma   90.00
#
_symmetry.space_group_name_H-M   'P 1'
#
loop_
_entity.id
_entity.type
_entity.pdbx_description
1 polymer ?
#
loop_
_entity_poly.entity_id
_entity_poly.type
_entity_poly.pdbx_seq_one_letter_code
_entity_poly.pdbx_strand_id
1 'polypeptide(L)'
;MPPTIPKSLRYLRALLLVMAVLLALNTVGRLGIVLTYGASDGTSLVVGAGLLAIFGCTFLLACVGAFFLLGVPAKRHWWLTLALPLLTIANIVVAFALIPADHVGIGLVLDAYLCNGLLTVVLLILLLKRKVRAYFGITRPRPAAKAA
;
A
#
# COMPACT_ATOMS: atom_id res chain seq x y z
N MET A 1 7.29 -29.56 10.12
CA MET A 1 6.10 -28.75 10.46
C MET A 1 6.26 -27.37 9.82
N PRO A 2 5.31 -26.88 9.02
CA PRO A 2 5.41 -25.53 8.46
C PRO A 2 5.52 -24.50 9.60
N PRO A 3 6.37 -23.48 9.47
CA PRO A 3 6.54 -22.47 10.52
C PRO A 3 5.20 -21.78 10.80
N THR A 4 4.79 -21.75 12.06
CA THR A 4 3.54 -21.10 12.48
C THR A 4 3.62 -19.60 12.16
N ILE A 5 2.65 -19.10 11.40
CA ILE A 5 2.58 -17.68 10.99
C ILE A 5 2.55 -16.81 12.26
N PRO A 6 3.50 -15.85 12.43
CA PRO A 6 3.54 -14.96 13.57
C PRO A 6 2.25 -14.15 13.69
N LYS A 7 1.76 -13.90 14.90
CA LYS A 7 0.55 -13.07 15.12
C LYS A 7 0.64 -11.71 14.43
N SER A 8 1.81 -11.07 14.46
CA SER A 8 2.08 -9.79 13.77
C SER A 8 1.89 -9.87 12.26
N LEU A 9 2.21 -11.01 11.64
CA LEU A 9 2.04 -11.23 10.21
C LEU A 9 0.56 -11.44 9.84
N ARG A 10 -0.23 -12.05 10.74
CA ARG A 10 -1.69 -12.15 10.56
C ARG A 10 -2.35 -10.77 10.63
N TYR A 11 -1.95 -9.94 11.59
CA TYR A 11 -2.42 -8.55 11.66
C TYR A 11 -2.02 -7.76 10.42
N LEU A 12 -0.78 -7.91 9.94
CA LEU A 12 -0.31 -7.28 8.71
C LEU A 12 -1.18 -7.68 7.49
N ARG A 13 -1.52 -8.97 7.38
CA ARG A 13 -2.40 -9.48 6.32
C ARG A 13 -3.83 -8.92 6.44
N ALA A 14 -4.41 -8.91 7.62
CA ALA A 14 -5.72 -8.32 7.83
C ALA A 14 -5.73 -6.81 7.48
N LEU A 15 -4.67 -6.10 7.87
CA LEU A 15 -4.48 -4.68 7.59
C LEU A 15 -4.40 -4.40 6.08
N LEU A 16 -3.74 -5.26 5.30
CA LEU A 16 -3.70 -5.17 3.84
C LEU A 16 -5.07 -5.33 3.18
N LEU A 17 -5.92 -6.23 3.69
CA LEU A 17 -7.28 -6.38 3.18
C LEU A 17 -8.12 -5.14 3.49
N VAL A 18 -8.04 -4.62 4.71
CA VAL A 18 -8.73 -3.38 5.09
C VAL A 18 -8.28 -2.23 4.20
N MET A 19 -6.97 -2.11 3.98
CA MET A 19 -6.38 -1.10 3.10
C MET A 19 -6.84 -1.26 1.65
N ALA A 20 -6.94 -2.49 1.13
CA ALA A 20 -7.46 -2.74 -0.22
C ALA A 20 -8.93 -2.31 -0.38
N VAL A 21 -9.78 -2.58 0.62
CA VAL A 21 -11.19 -2.15 0.60
C VAL A 21 -11.31 -0.63 0.66
N LEU A 22 -10.59 0.01 1.58
CA LEU A 22 -10.60 1.47 1.71
C LEU A 22 -10.09 2.14 0.44
N LEU A 23 -9.02 1.60 -0.16
CA LEU A 23 -8.47 2.09 -1.41
C LEU A 23 -9.45 1.91 -2.57
N ALA A 24 -10.20 0.80 -2.63
CA ALA A 24 -11.24 0.60 -3.64
C ALA A 24 -12.33 1.67 -3.56
N LEU A 25 -12.89 1.87 -2.36
CA LEU A 25 -13.93 2.87 -2.09
C LEU A 25 -13.45 4.28 -2.45
N ASN A 26 -12.21 4.60 -2.07
CA ASN A 26 -11.60 5.88 -2.36
C ASN A 26 -11.31 6.07 -3.86
N THR A 27 -10.80 5.06 -4.55
CA THR A 27 -10.56 5.13 -6.01
C THR A 27 -11.87 5.40 -6.75
N VAL A 28 -12.95 4.72 -6.36
CA VAL A 28 -14.29 4.97 -6.90
C VAL A 28 -14.77 6.39 -6.57
N GLY A 29 -14.59 6.86 -5.34
CA GLY A 29 -14.96 8.21 -4.94
C GLY A 29 -14.22 9.30 -5.74
N ARG A 30 -12.91 9.14 -5.94
CA ARG A 30 -12.07 10.06 -6.73
C ARG A 30 -12.45 10.06 -8.21
N LEU A 31 -12.70 8.87 -8.78
CA LEU A 31 -13.21 8.76 -10.14
C LEU A 31 -14.57 9.44 -10.29
N GLY A 32 -15.46 9.26 -9.30
CA GLY A 32 -16.75 9.95 -9.28
C GLY A 32 -16.59 11.47 -9.28
N ILE A 33 -15.67 12.02 -8.49
CA ILE A 33 -15.38 13.46 -8.49
C ILE A 33 -14.86 13.91 -9.86
N VAL A 34 -13.85 13.24 -10.40
CA VAL A 34 -13.25 13.65 -11.69
C VAL A 34 -14.25 13.52 -12.84
N LEU A 35 -15.06 12.47 -12.88
CA LEU A 35 -16.09 12.27 -13.90
C LEU A 35 -17.24 13.28 -13.78
N THR A 36 -17.52 13.79 -12.58
CA THR A 36 -18.62 14.74 -12.34
C THR A 36 -18.19 16.20 -12.52
N TYR A 37 -17.01 16.55 -12.04
CA TYR A 37 -16.54 17.93 -11.93
C TYR A 37 -15.38 18.28 -12.87
N GLY A 38 -14.88 17.30 -13.63
CA GLY A 38 -13.73 17.50 -14.50
C GLY A 38 -12.39 17.17 -13.83
N ALA A 39 -11.33 17.15 -14.63
CA ALA A 39 -9.95 17.05 -14.16
C ALA A 39 -9.35 18.45 -13.93
N SER A 40 -8.22 18.52 -13.23
CA SER A 40 -7.44 19.75 -13.05
C SER A 40 -7.04 20.40 -14.39
N ASP A 41 -6.88 21.72 -14.37
CA ASP A 41 -6.47 22.52 -15.53
C ASP A 41 -5.20 21.96 -16.18
N GLY A 42 -5.24 21.81 -17.51
CA GLY A 42 -4.14 21.23 -18.28
C GLY A 42 -4.19 19.71 -18.45
N THR A 43 -5.18 19.02 -17.86
CA THR A 43 -5.33 17.56 -17.99
C THR A 43 -6.65 17.18 -18.66
N SER A 44 -6.59 16.33 -19.69
CA SER A 44 -7.81 15.75 -20.28
C SER A 44 -8.53 14.87 -19.25
N LEU A 45 -9.87 14.97 -19.20
CA LEU A 45 -10.73 14.15 -18.34
C LEU A 45 -10.39 12.65 -18.45
N VAL A 46 -10.21 12.16 -19.68
CA VAL A 46 -9.91 10.75 -19.97
C VAL A 46 -8.55 10.36 -19.40
N VAL A 47 -7.56 11.26 -19.50
CA VAL A 47 -6.21 11.03 -19.00
C VAL A 47 -6.19 11.06 -17.47
N GLY A 48 -6.89 12.02 -16.85
CA GLY A 48 -6.99 12.11 -15.40
C GLY A 48 -7.73 10.92 -14.77
N ALA A 49 -8.89 10.54 -15.33
CA ALA A 49 -9.62 9.36 -14.89
C ALA A 49 -8.82 8.07 -15.13
N GLY A 50 -8.16 7.96 -16.29
CA GLY A 50 -7.30 6.82 -16.62
C GLY A 50 -6.15 6.65 -15.65
N LEU A 51 -5.42 7.72 -15.33
CA LEU A 51 -4.32 7.69 -14.37
C LEU A 51 -4.80 7.31 -12.96
N LEU A 52 -5.90 7.91 -12.48
CA LEU A 52 -6.49 7.55 -11.18
C LEU A 52 -6.88 6.08 -11.11
N ALA A 53 -7.52 5.55 -12.17
CA ALA A 53 -7.91 4.15 -12.24
C ALA A 53 -6.69 3.22 -12.27
N ILE A 54 -5.66 3.53 -13.07
CA ILE A 54 -4.46 2.72 -13.19
C ILE A 54 -3.72 2.65 -11.85
N PHE A 55 -3.46 3.80 -11.21
CA PHE A 55 -2.73 3.82 -9.93
C PHE A 55 -3.55 3.17 -8.81
N GLY A 56 -4.86 3.46 -8.73
CA GLY A 56 -5.76 2.86 -7.75
C GLY A 56 -5.86 1.34 -7.90
N CYS A 57 -6.10 0.84 -9.11
CA CYS A 57 -6.19 -0.60 -9.39
C CYS A 57 -4.85 -1.32 -9.18
N THR A 58 -3.74 -0.73 -9.63
CA THR A 58 -2.40 -1.33 -9.43
C THR A 58 -2.10 -1.47 -7.94
N PHE A 59 -2.43 -0.44 -7.16
CA PHE A 59 -2.20 -0.46 -5.73
C PHE A 59 -3.13 -1.44 -5.00
N LEU A 60 -4.39 -1.56 -5.42
CA LEU A 60 -5.32 -2.56 -4.91
C LEU A 60 -4.82 -3.98 -5.20
N LEU A 61 -4.39 -4.26 -6.43
CA LEU A 61 -3.79 -5.53 -6.83
C LEU A 61 -2.52 -5.83 -6.03
N ALA A 62 -1.69 -4.81 -5.75
CA ALA A 62 -0.51 -4.98 -4.92
C ALA A 62 -0.87 -5.32 -3.46
N CYS A 63 -1.89 -4.70 -2.88
CA CYS A 63 -2.37 -5.01 -1.53
C CYS A 63 -2.91 -6.44 -1.42
N VAL A 64 -3.74 -6.86 -2.38
CA VAL A 64 -4.28 -8.24 -2.45
C VAL A 64 -3.17 -9.24 -2.73
N GLY A 65 -2.28 -8.95 -3.68
CA GLY A 65 -1.11 -9.78 -3.98
C GLY A 65 -0.22 -9.97 -2.75
N ALA A 66 0.09 -8.87 -2.05
CA ALA A 66 0.84 -8.90 -0.80
C ALA A 66 0.14 -9.75 0.27
N PHE A 67 -1.18 -9.68 0.40
CA PHE A 67 -1.94 -10.51 1.33
C PHE A 67 -1.69 -12.01 1.12
N PHE A 68 -1.69 -12.47 -0.14
CA PHE A 68 -1.39 -13.87 -0.47
C PHE A 68 0.08 -14.20 -0.30
N LEU A 69 0.97 -13.35 -0.83
CA LEU A 69 2.42 -13.56 -0.82
C LEU A 69 2.99 -13.62 0.60
N LEU A 70 2.44 -12.84 1.54
CA LEU A 70 2.83 -12.86 2.96
C LEU A 70 2.35 -14.11 3.71
N GLY A 71 1.44 -14.90 3.13
CA GLY A 71 1.05 -16.20 3.66
C GLY A 71 2.07 -17.30 3.38
N VAL A 72 3.04 -17.05 2.48
CA VAL A 72 4.04 -18.02 2.04
C VAL A 72 5.43 -17.57 2.49
N PRO A 73 6.22 -18.42 3.17
CA PRO A 73 7.54 -18.06 3.66
C PRO A 73 8.57 -18.09 2.51
N ALA A 74 8.62 -17.02 1.69
CA ALA A 74 9.58 -16.88 0.60
C ALA A 74 10.35 -15.54 0.68
N LYS A 75 11.68 -15.59 0.67
CA LYS A 75 12.58 -14.42 0.74
C LYS A 75 12.28 -13.37 -0.34
N ARG A 76 11.93 -13.82 -1.55
CA ARG A 76 11.66 -12.95 -2.71
C ARG A 76 10.43 -12.06 -2.51
N HIS A 77 9.44 -12.53 -1.74
CA HIS A 77 8.17 -11.83 -1.56
C HIS A 77 8.24 -10.67 -0.57
N TRP A 78 9.19 -10.72 0.38
CA TRP A 78 9.37 -9.66 1.37
C TRP A 78 9.76 -8.31 0.73
N TRP A 79 10.59 -8.34 -0.32
CA TRP A 79 10.96 -7.13 -1.06
C TRP A 79 9.80 -6.52 -1.84
N LEU A 80 8.90 -7.35 -2.39
CA LEU A 80 7.71 -6.87 -3.09
C LEU A 80 6.78 -6.09 -2.14
N THR A 81 6.73 -6.45 -0.85
CA THR A 81 5.96 -5.68 0.13
C THR A 81 6.56 -4.32 0.48
N LEU A 82 7.83 -4.05 0.14
CA LEU A 82 8.42 -2.71 0.23
C LEU A 82 8.04 -1.81 -0.95
N ALA A 83 7.46 -2.35 -2.03
CA ALA A 83 6.93 -1.54 -3.13
C ALA A 83 5.61 -0.84 -2.78
N LEU A 84 4.87 -1.35 -1.78
CA LEU A 84 3.59 -0.79 -1.33
C LEU A 84 3.72 0.68 -0.87
N PRO A 85 4.72 1.08 -0.06
CA PRO A 85 4.99 2.48 0.25
C PRO A 85 5.22 3.37 -0.98
N LEU A 86 5.90 2.87 -2.01
CA LEU A 86 6.15 3.64 -3.23
C LEU A 86 4.85 3.86 -4.01
N LEU A 87 4.01 2.82 -4.12
CA LEU A 87 2.68 2.92 -4.74
C LEU A 87 1.77 3.87 -3.96
N THR A 88 1.91 3.91 -2.64
CA THR A 88 1.19 4.83 -1.76
C THR A 88 1.51 6.28 -2.10
N ILE A 89 2.82 6.62 -2.16
CA ILE A 89 3.27 7.98 -2.47
C ILE A 89 2.81 8.37 -3.87
N ALA A 90 2.98 7.49 -4.86
CA ALA A 90 2.53 7.73 -6.23
C ALA A 90 1.01 7.98 -6.30
N ASN A 91 0.20 7.16 -5.62
CA ASN A 91 -1.25 7.33 -5.57
C ASN A 91 -1.68 8.65 -4.91
N ILE A 92 -0.97 9.10 -3.87
CA ILE A 92 -1.22 10.41 -3.25
C ILE A 92 -0.90 11.54 -4.23
N VAL A 93 0.29 11.53 -4.84
CA VAL A 93 0.74 12.59 -5.76
C VAL A 93 -0.20 12.70 -6.97
N VAL A 94 -0.57 11.56 -7.56
CA VAL A 94 -1.52 11.51 -8.69
C VAL A 94 -2.88 12.07 -8.30
N ALA A 95 -3.37 11.78 -7.09
CA ALA A 95 -4.65 12.31 -6.63
C ALA A 95 -4.62 13.84 -6.44
N PHE A 96 -3.55 14.38 -5.84
CA PHE A 96 -3.41 15.84 -5.69
C PHE A 96 -3.21 16.56 -7.03
N ALA A 97 -2.53 15.92 -8.00
CA ALA A 97 -2.28 16.53 -9.30
C ALA A 97 -3.54 16.60 -10.18
N LEU A 98 -4.47 15.65 -10.03
CA LEU A 98 -5.60 15.46 -10.96
C LEU A 98 -6.94 15.97 -10.43
N ILE A 99 -7.10 16.09 -9.12
CA ILE A 99 -8.37 16.48 -8.51
C ILE A 99 -8.39 18.01 -8.37
N PRO A 100 -9.43 18.70 -8.85
CA PRO A 100 -9.55 20.15 -8.73
C PRO A 100 -9.45 20.61 -7.27
N ALA A 101 -8.67 21.66 -7.01
CA ALA A 101 -8.41 22.16 -5.65
C ALA A 101 -9.71 22.51 -4.89
N ASP A 102 -10.71 23.02 -5.62
CA ASP A 102 -12.02 23.40 -5.09
C ASP A 102 -12.88 22.22 -4.63
N HIS A 103 -12.48 20.99 -4.99
CA HIS A 103 -13.15 19.75 -4.66
C HIS A 103 -12.27 18.81 -3.83
N VAL A 104 -11.16 19.30 -3.26
CA VAL A 104 -10.37 18.57 -2.26
C VAL A 104 -11.14 18.54 -0.95
N GLY A 105 -12.11 17.63 -0.88
CA GLY A 105 -12.92 17.41 0.30
C GLY A 105 -12.17 16.72 1.44
N ILE A 106 -12.76 16.76 2.63
CA ILE A 106 -12.25 16.11 3.85
C ILE A 106 -11.94 14.62 3.62
N GLY A 107 -12.71 13.93 2.77
CA GLY A 107 -12.48 12.52 2.44
C GLY A 107 -11.14 12.25 1.73
N LEU A 108 -10.68 13.19 0.91
CA LEU A 108 -9.40 13.09 0.17
C LEU A 108 -8.21 13.27 1.11
N VAL A 109 -8.36 14.21 2.04
CA VAL A 109 -7.41 14.47 3.13
C VAL A 109 -7.35 13.27 4.07
N LEU A 110 -8.51 12.78 4.53
CA LEU A 110 -8.58 11.60 5.40
C LEU A 110 -7.97 10.38 4.73
N ASP A 111 -8.18 10.18 3.43
CA ASP A 111 -7.53 9.10 2.69
C ASP A 111 -6.00 9.25 2.59
N ALA A 112 -5.51 10.45 2.26
CA ALA A 112 -4.08 10.72 2.18
C ALA A 112 -3.37 10.46 3.53
N TYR A 113 -3.97 10.92 4.63
CA TYR A 113 -3.37 10.80 5.96
C TYR A 113 -3.62 9.46 6.65
N LEU A 114 -4.86 8.95 6.63
CA LEU A 114 -5.27 7.76 7.39
C LEU A 114 -5.02 6.47 6.60
N CYS A 115 -5.49 6.41 5.35
CA CYS A 115 -5.44 5.20 4.54
C CYS A 115 -4.10 4.98 3.83
N ASN A 116 -3.50 6.06 3.34
CA ASN A 116 -2.25 5.98 2.61
C ASN A 116 -1.06 6.26 3.52
N GLY A 117 -1.08 7.34 4.31
CA GLY A 117 0.02 7.66 5.22
C GLY A 117 0.18 6.67 6.38
N LEU A 118 -0.79 6.65 7.30
CA LEU A 118 -0.68 5.93 8.57
C LEU A 118 -0.58 4.41 8.38
N LEU A 119 -1.44 3.83 7.55
CA LEU A 119 -1.48 2.40 7.26
C LEU A 119 -0.16 1.89 6.64
N THR A 120 0.44 2.66 5.75
CA THR A 120 1.75 2.35 5.15
C THR A 120 2.88 2.40 6.17
N VAL A 121 2.84 3.37 7.08
CA VAL A 121 3.82 3.46 8.18
C VAL A 121 3.69 2.25 9.11
N VAL A 122 2.46 1.87 9.49
CA VAL A 122 2.19 0.68 10.30
C VAL A 122 2.68 -0.58 9.60
N LEU A 123 2.43 -0.70 8.29
CA LEU A 123 2.90 -1.82 7.47
C LEU A 123 4.44 -1.92 7.48
N LEU A 124 5.13 -0.81 7.27
CA LEU A 124 6.60 -0.74 7.34
C LEU A 124 7.12 -1.16 8.73
N ILE A 125 6.56 -0.61 9.81
CA ILE A 125 6.97 -0.94 11.18
C ILE A 125 6.80 -2.44 11.44
N LEU A 126 5.68 -3.02 11.03
CA LEU A 126 5.39 -4.44 11.22
C LEU A 126 6.28 -5.34 10.34
N LEU A 127 6.58 -4.94 9.10
CA LEU A 127 7.50 -5.66 8.20
C LEU A 127 8.94 -5.65 8.72
N LEU A 128 9.36 -4.57 9.39
CA LEU A 128 10.68 -4.43 9.98
C LEU A 128 10.84 -5.21 11.29
N LYS A 129 9.76 -5.69 11.91
CA LYS A 129 9.84 -6.49 13.13
C LYS A 129 10.67 -7.76 12.90
N ARG A 130 11.58 -8.02 13.84
CA ARG A 130 12.48 -9.18 13.82
C ARG A 130 11.75 -10.51 13.61
N LYS A 131 10.57 -10.69 14.21
CA LYS A 131 9.75 -11.91 14.07
C LYS A 131 9.23 -12.10 12.64
N VAL A 132 8.88 -11.02 11.94
CA VAL A 132 8.40 -11.06 10.55
C VAL A 132 9.56 -11.31 9.60
N ARG A 133 10.68 -10.61 9.79
CA ARG A 133 11.90 -10.85 9.00
C ARG A 133 12.43 -12.28 9.15
N ALA A 134 12.40 -12.82 10.37
CA ALA A 134 12.78 -14.21 10.64
C ALA A 134 11.85 -15.22 9.95
N TYR A 135 10.54 -14.94 9.86
CA TYR A 135 9.59 -15.78 9.11
C TYR A 135 9.95 -15.89 7.62
N PHE A 136 10.44 -14.81 7.01
CA PHE A 136 10.95 -14.83 5.63
C PHE A 136 12.40 -15.33 5.51
N GLY A 137 13.02 -15.82 6.58
CA GLY A 137 14.42 -16.26 6.57
C GLY A 137 15.44 -15.13 6.42
N ILE A 138 15.03 -13.89 6.70
CA ILE A 138 15.88 -12.69 6.74
C ILE A 138 16.37 -12.52 8.18
N THR A 139 17.31 -13.36 8.59
CA THR A 139 18.09 -13.17 9.82
C THR A 139 19.35 -12.40 9.49
N ARG A 140 19.79 -11.49 10.40
CA ARG A 140 21.16 -10.97 10.31
C ARG A 140 22.12 -12.17 10.32
N PRO A 141 23.20 -12.16 9.53
CA PRO A 141 24.26 -13.14 9.72
C PRO A 141 24.62 -13.10 11.20
N ARG A 142 24.55 -14.27 11.85
CA ARG A 142 25.03 -14.43 13.22
C ARG A 142 26.45 -13.86 13.18
N PRO A 143 26.84 -12.88 14.04
CA PRO A 143 28.25 -12.54 14.12
C PRO A 143 28.95 -13.87 14.33
N ALA A 144 29.81 -14.25 13.39
CA ALA A 144 30.60 -15.46 13.51
C ALA A 144 31.21 -15.37 14.90
N ALA A 145 30.92 -16.36 15.74
CA ALA A 145 31.65 -16.50 17.00
C ALA A 145 33.10 -16.41 16.58
N LYS A 146 33.81 -15.38 17.05
CA LYS A 146 35.25 -15.24 16.84
C LYS A 146 35.84 -16.58 17.24
N ALA A 147 36.24 -17.37 16.25
CA ALA A 147 37.09 -18.52 16.46
C ALA A 147 38.50 -17.95 16.58
N ALA A 148 38.91 -17.71 17.82
CA ALA A 148 40.28 -17.59 18.33
C ALA A 148 40.21 -16.96 19.72
#